data_AF-A0A7Y9X066-F1
#
_entry.id   AF-A0A7Y9X066-F1
#
_cell.length_a   1.000
_cell.length_b   1.000
_cell.length_c   1.000
_cell.angle_alpha   90.00
_cell.angle_beta   90.00
_cell.angle_gamma   90.00
#
_symmetry.space_group_name_H-M   'P 1'
#
loop_
_entity.id
_entity.type
_entity.pdbx_description
1 polymer ?
#
loop_
_entity_poly.entity_id
_entity_poly.type
_entity_poly.pdbx_seq_one_letter_code
_entity_poly.pdbx_strand_id
1 'polypeptide(L)'
;MGDRWRRWAWVPVFVVGLILYLVVLRTLVSTKNPNFVPALILLGATLVPLTFLTFAQARTGRWQVPASVLVTSAFFGGVIGTVVAGTLEYDTLRGLGTLPMLFVALIEESAKLIVPVVLLFTVVAQRRRRVPSDGLIIGIAAGMGFAALETMGYAFSALLSSQGNIGAVEQTLFI
;
A
#
# COMPACT_ATOMS: atom_id res chain seq x y z
N MET A 1 -23.05 -0.47 21.58
CA MET A 1 -22.22 0.74 21.39
C MET A 1 -20.89 0.49 20.65
N GLY A 2 -20.32 -0.74 20.64
CA GLY A 2 -19.02 -1.02 19.98
C GLY A 2 -18.95 -0.91 18.45
N ASP A 3 -20.06 -1.02 17.73
CA ASP A 3 -20.05 -0.98 16.25
C ASP A 3 -19.82 0.41 15.65
N ARG A 4 -20.16 1.49 16.37
CA ARG A 4 -19.92 2.86 15.90
C ARG A 4 -18.43 3.21 15.92
N TRP A 5 -17.73 2.90 17.01
CA TRP A 5 -16.29 3.20 17.13
C TRP A 5 -15.48 2.54 16.02
N ARG A 6 -15.81 1.29 15.67
CA ARG A 6 -15.21 0.59 14.54
C ARG A 6 -15.42 1.27 13.20
N ARG A 7 -16.63 1.79 12.93
CA ARG A 7 -16.96 2.47 11.65
C ARG A 7 -16.14 3.73 11.42
N TRP A 8 -15.67 4.36 12.49
CA TRP A 8 -14.89 5.59 12.45
C TRP A 8 -13.40 5.38 12.69
N ALA A 9 -12.93 4.12 12.82
CA ALA A 9 -11.52 3.82 13.12
C ALA A 9 -10.53 4.30 12.04
N TRP A 10 -10.98 4.54 10.81
CA TRP A 10 -10.17 5.11 9.74
C TRP A 10 -9.85 6.60 9.96
N VAL A 11 -10.72 7.34 10.66
CA VAL A 11 -10.51 8.77 10.96
C VAL A 11 -9.28 9.00 11.84
N PRO A 12 -9.12 8.36 13.01
CA PRO A 12 -7.92 8.55 13.81
C PRO A 12 -6.68 8.02 13.09
N VAL A 13 -6.77 6.97 12.26
CA VAL A 13 -5.63 6.49 11.45
C VAL A 13 -5.15 7.59 10.49
N PHE A 14 -6.09 8.22 9.78
CA PHE A 14 -5.78 9.34 8.90
C PHE A 14 -5.23 10.55 9.66
N VAL A 15 -5.93 10.99 10.70
CA VAL A 15 -5.57 12.21 11.46
C VAL A 15 -4.22 12.04 12.15
N VAL A 16 -4.01 10.92 12.86
CA VAL A 16 -2.74 10.67 13.54
C VAL A 16 -1.61 10.47 12.53
N GLY A 17 -1.85 9.72 11.45
CA GLY A 17 -0.86 9.54 10.39
C GLY A 17 -0.44 10.86 9.73
N LEU A 18 -1.41 11.74 9.45
CA LEU A 18 -1.15 13.07 8.90
C LEU A 18 -0.36 13.94 9.89
N ILE A 19 -0.72 13.93 11.18
CA ILE A 19 0.04 14.66 12.20
C ILE A 19 1.47 14.15 12.28
N LEU A 20 1.69 12.83 12.31
CA LEU A 20 3.02 12.24 12.34
C LEU A 20 3.84 12.63 11.11
N TYR A 21 3.23 12.58 9.92
CA TYR A 21 3.84 13.02 8.67
C TYR A 21 4.30 14.49 8.76
N LEU A 22 3.42 15.39 9.19
CA LEU A 22 3.73 16.82 9.32
C LEU A 22 4.82 17.10 10.36
N VAL A 23 4.85 16.36 11.47
CA VAL A 23 5.91 16.45 12.48
C VAL A 23 7.26 16.04 11.89
N VAL A 24 7.30 14.93 11.14
CA VAL A 24 8.52 14.47 10.47
C VAL A 24 8.98 15.48 9.41
N LEU A 25 8.07 15.98 8.57
CA LEU A 25 8.36 17.00 7.57
C LEU A 25 8.94 18.28 8.20
N ARG A 26 8.27 18.81 9.23
CA ARG A 26 8.73 20.00 9.95
C ARG A 26 10.13 19.79 10.52
N THR A 27 10.38 18.62 11.10
CA THR A 27 11.68 18.29 11.69
C THR A 27 12.76 18.19 10.62
N LEU A 28 12.46 17.53 9.49
CA LEU A 28 13.35 17.44 8.34
C LEU A 28 13.73 18.83 7.81
N VAL A 29 12.74 19.70 7.55
CA VAL A 29 12.97 21.05 7.02
C VAL A 29 13.75 21.92 8.01
N SER A 30 13.42 21.84 9.30
CA SER A 30 14.09 22.64 10.34
C SER A 30 15.51 22.21 10.63
N THR A 31 15.78 20.90 10.66
CA THR A 31 17.09 20.35 11.04
C THR A 31 17.99 20.09 9.85
N LYS A 32 17.42 20.02 8.64
CA LYS A 32 18.09 19.58 7.41
C LYS A 32 18.74 18.20 7.55
N ASN A 33 18.26 17.37 8.49
CA ASN A 33 18.80 16.06 8.77
C ASN A 33 18.18 15.02 7.80
N PRO A 34 18.96 14.46 6.85
CA PRO A 34 18.43 13.53 5.85
C PRO A 34 17.92 12.21 6.45
N ASN A 35 18.25 11.89 7.71
CA ASN A 35 17.76 10.68 8.37
C ASN A 35 16.23 10.65 8.53
N PHE A 36 15.55 11.79 8.41
CA PHE A 36 14.08 11.86 8.42
C PHE A 36 13.43 11.56 7.07
N VAL A 37 14.20 11.52 5.97
CA VAL A 37 13.67 11.28 4.61
C VAL A 37 13.00 9.90 4.48
N PRO A 38 13.61 8.78 4.94
CA PRO A 38 12.94 7.48 4.87
C PRO A 38 11.63 7.44 5.65
N ALA A 39 11.57 8.10 6.82
CA ALA A 39 10.36 8.21 7.61
C ALA A 39 9.28 9.05 6.91
N LEU A 40 9.66 10.16 6.27
CA LEU A 40 8.75 10.99 5.49
C LEU A 40 8.10 10.19 4.35
N ILE A 41 8.93 9.48 3.58
CA ILE A 41 8.48 8.65 2.45
C ILE A 41 7.55 7.53 2.94
N LEU A 42 7.94 6.80 3.99
CA LEU A 42 7.13 5.73 4.56
C LEU A 42 5.76 6.24 5.04
N LEU A 43 5.73 7.34 5.80
CA LEU A 43 4.49 7.88 6.34
C LEU A 43 3.57 8.43 5.24
N GLY A 44 4.13 9.16 4.28
CA GLY A 44 3.34 9.69 3.15
C GLY A 44 2.73 8.57 2.32
N ALA A 45 3.54 7.58 1.94
CA ALA A 45 3.11 6.49 1.07
C ALA A 45 2.13 5.53 1.74
N THR A 46 2.17 5.38 3.07
CA THR A 46 1.28 4.46 3.80
C THR A 46 0.01 5.13 4.35
N LEU A 47 -0.05 6.46 4.43
CA LEU A 47 -1.17 7.19 5.03
C LEU A 47 -2.51 6.84 4.39
N VAL A 48 -2.63 7.01 3.07
CA VAL A 48 -3.87 6.72 2.33
C VAL A 48 -4.16 5.22 2.31
N PRO A 49 -3.20 4.34 1.98
CA PRO A 49 -3.43 2.89 1.99
C PRO A 49 -3.92 2.33 3.33
N LEU A 50 -3.31 2.75 4.45
CA LEU A 50 -3.73 2.29 5.78
C LEU A 50 -5.09 2.87 6.18
N THR A 51 -5.36 4.13 5.83
CA THR A 51 -6.67 4.75 6.04
C THR A 51 -7.76 4.00 5.27
N PHE A 52 -7.50 3.67 4.00
CA PHE A 52 -8.47 2.95 3.18
C PHE A 52 -8.66 1.51 3.64
N LEU A 53 -7.59 0.79 3.97
CA LEU A 53 -7.69 -0.59 4.48
C LEU A 53 -8.52 -0.64 5.76
N THR A 54 -8.28 0.29 6.70
CA THR A 54 -9.05 0.38 7.95
C THR A 54 -10.49 0.80 7.72
N PHE A 55 -10.76 1.66 6.74
CA PHE A 55 -12.12 1.98 6.28
C PHE A 55 -12.84 0.77 5.70
N ALA A 56 -12.21 0.06 4.75
CA ALA A 56 -12.79 -1.10 4.08
C ALA A 56 -13.13 -2.21 5.09
N GLN A 57 -12.19 -2.48 6.01
CA GLN A 57 -12.33 -3.41 7.11
C GLN A 57 -13.49 -3.07 8.06
N ALA A 58 -13.82 -1.78 8.22
CA ALA A 58 -14.94 -1.34 9.03
C ALA A 58 -16.30 -1.55 8.31
N ARG A 59 -16.32 -1.63 6.98
CA ARG A 59 -17.53 -1.69 6.14
C ARG A 59 -17.91 -3.09 5.66
N THR A 60 -16.95 -4.00 5.49
CA THR A 60 -17.19 -5.34 4.93
C THR A 60 -18.01 -6.30 5.81
N GLY A 61 -18.36 -5.90 7.05
CA GLY A 61 -19.24 -6.68 7.92
C GLY A 61 -18.54 -7.88 8.58
N ARG A 62 -18.93 -8.17 9.84
CA ARG A 62 -18.42 -9.22 10.76
C ARG A 62 -17.13 -9.92 10.32
N TRP A 63 -16.01 -9.42 10.83
CA TRP A 63 -14.67 -9.98 10.68
C TRP A 63 -14.65 -11.49 10.86
N GLN A 64 -14.27 -12.20 9.82
CA GLN A 64 -13.78 -13.57 9.97
C GLN A 64 -12.26 -13.60 9.79
N VAL A 65 -11.68 -12.68 9.01
CA VAL A 65 -10.23 -12.62 8.77
C VAL A 65 -9.49 -11.97 9.95
N PRO A 66 -8.50 -12.64 10.54
CA PRO A 66 -7.69 -12.07 11.63
C PRO A 66 -6.75 -10.99 11.10
N ALA A 67 -6.44 -9.99 11.92
CA ALA A 67 -5.56 -8.89 11.55
C ALA A 67 -4.19 -9.36 11.06
N SER A 68 -3.65 -10.46 11.62
CA SER A 68 -2.40 -11.05 11.17
C SER A 68 -2.42 -11.42 9.68
N VAL A 69 -3.51 -12.00 9.19
CA VAL A 69 -3.66 -12.35 7.76
C VAL A 69 -3.72 -11.11 6.88
N LEU A 70 -4.35 -10.02 7.36
CA LEU A 70 -4.39 -8.76 6.61
C LEU A 70 -3.02 -8.09 6.56
N VAL A 71 -2.27 -8.10 7.67
CA VAL A 71 -0.89 -7.60 7.71
C VAL A 71 0.02 -8.43 6.82
N THR A 72 -0.08 -9.76 6.87
CA THR A 72 0.63 -10.68 5.97
C THR A 72 0.27 -10.41 4.51
N SER A 73 -1.02 -10.24 4.19
CA SER A 73 -1.47 -9.95 2.84
C SER A 73 -0.91 -8.61 2.33
N ALA A 74 -0.96 -7.55 3.15
CA ALA A 74 -0.42 -6.25 2.78
C ALA A 74 1.09 -6.29 2.60
N PHE A 75 1.82 -6.87 3.55
CA PHE A 75 3.28 -6.92 3.50
C PHE A 75 3.79 -7.76 2.32
N PHE A 76 3.38 -9.04 2.24
CA PHE A 76 3.86 -9.91 1.18
C PHE A 76 3.24 -9.55 -0.17
N GLY A 77 1.97 -9.12 -0.21
CA GLY A 77 1.32 -8.66 -1.44
C GLY A 77 2.01 -7.42 -2.00
N GLY A 78 2.44 -6.51 -1.14
CA GLY A 78 3.27 -5.38 -1.54
C GLY A 78 4.63 -5.82 -2.08
N VAL A 79 5.40 -6.57 -1.29
CA VAL A 79 6.78 -6.93 -1.65
C VAL A 79 6.82 -7.83 -2.88
N ILE A 80 6.05 -8.93 -2.87
CA ILE A 80 6.02 -9.88 -3.99
C ILE A 80 5.39 -9.22 -5.22
N GLY A 81 4.30 -8.47 -5.03
CA GLY A 81 3.62 -7.80 -6.14
C GLY A 81 4.53 -6.80 -6.84
N THR A 82 5.19 -5.90 -6.10
CA THR A 82 6.10 -4.90 -6.68
C THR A 82 7.33 -5.52 -7.35
N VAL A 83 7.90 -6.59 -6.76
CA VAL A 83 9.04 -7.31 -7.39
C VAL A 83 8.61 -8.00 -8.68
N VAL A 84 7.48 -8.70 -8.68
CA VAL A 84 6.99 -9.41 -9.87
C VAL A 84 6.56 -8.42 -10.96
N ALA A 85 5.83 -7.37 -10.60
CA ALA A 85 5.42 -6.34 -11.55
C ALA A 85 6.62 -5.62 -12.16
N GLY A 86 7.56 -5.15 -11.34
CA GLY A 86 8.73 -4.42 -11.83
C GLY A 86 9.69 -5.27 -12.67
N THR A 87 9.81 -6.58 -12.40
CA THR A 87 10.63 -7.48 -13.23
C THR A 87 9.97 -7.75 -14.58
N LEU A 88 8.67 -8.04 -14.60
CA LEU A 88 7.93 -8.28 -15.84
C LEU A 88 7.75 -7.01 -16.69
N GLU A 89 7.58 -5.85 -16.05
CA GLU A 89 7.54 -4.55 -16.72
C GLU A 89 8.86 -4.26 -17.43
N TYR A 90 9.99 -4.45 -16.74
CA TYR A 90 11.32 -4.24 -17.32
C TYR A 90 11.54 -5.05 -18.60
N ASP A 91 11.12 -6.31 -18.59
CA ASP A 91 11.20 -7.20 -19.76
C ASP A 91 10.25 -6.76 -20.89
N THR A 92 9.06 -6.31 -20.53
CA THR A 92 8.02 -5.87 -21.48
C THR A 92 8.40 -4.55 -22.18
N LEU A 93 8.93 -3.57 -21.43
CA LEU A 93 9.34 -2.26 -21.95
C LEU A 93 10.52 -2.36 -22.93
N ARG A 94 11.43 -3.32 -22.75
CA ARG A 94 12.52 -3.58 -23.71
C ARG A 94 12.04 -4.23 -25.01
N GLY A 95 10.89 -4.88 -25.01
CA GLY A 95 10.41 -5.68 -26.15
C GLY A 95 9.42 -4.98 -27.10
N LEU A 96 8.63 -3.99 -26.64
CA LEU A 96 7.33 -3.70 -27.29
C LEU A 96 6.93 -2.23 -27.56
N GLY A 97 7.79 -1.22 -27.39
CA GLY A 97 7.47 0.16 -27.85
C GLY A 97 6.35 0.86 -27.04
N THR A 98 5.28 1.38 -27.65
CA THR A 98 4.21 2.21 -27.00
C THR A 98 2.84 1.53 -26.78
N LEU A 99 2.62 0.31 -27.31
CA LEU A 99 1.59 -0.64 -26.85
C LEU A 99 1.69 -1.16 -25.38
N PRO A 100 2.79 -0.97 -24.59
CA PRO A 100 2.97 -1.61 -23.28
C PRO A 100 2.04 -1.18 -22.17
N MET A 101 1.45 0.01 -22.15
CA MET A 101 0.84 0.52 -20.91
C MET A 101 -0.37 -0.32 -20.43
N LEU A 102 -1.17 -0.87 -21.35
CA LEU A 102 -2.24 -1.82 -21.01
C LEU A 102 -1.68 -3.16 -20.50
N PHE A 103 -0.57 -3.63 -21.07
CA PHE A 103 0.09 -4.86 -20.61
C PHE A 103 0.74 -4.68 -19.25
N VAL A 104 1.35 -3.51 -18.98
CA VAL A 104 1.89 -3.15 -17.67
C VAL A 104 0.78 -3.14 -16.62
N ALA A 105 -0.34 -2.46 -16.90
CA ALA A 105 -1.50 -2.49 -16.01
C ALA A 105 -2.01 -3.92 -15.76
N LEU A 106 -2.07 -4.76 -16.80
CA LEU A 106 -2.47 -6.15 -16.65
C LEU A 106 -1.48 -6.97 -15.80
N ILE A 107 -0.18 -6.76 -16.01
CA ILE A 107 0.90 -7.40 -15.25
C ILE A 107 0.81 -7.00 -13.77
N GLU A 108 0.67 -5.71 -13.48
CA GLU A 108 0.55 -5.20 -12.11
C GLU A 108 -0.67 -5.79 -11.40
N GLU A 109 -1.84 -5.75 -12.03
CA GLU A 109 -3.06 -6.30 -11.44
C GLU A 109 -2.95 -7.82 -11.24
N SER A 110 -2.30 -8.53 -12.18
CA SER A 110 -2.05 -9.97 -12.04
C SER A 110 -1.08 -10.28 -10.90
N ALA A 111 -0.02 -9.48 -10.74
CA ALA A 111 0.97 -9.64 -9.68
C ALA A 111 0.36 -9.42 -8.28
N LYS A 112 -0.55 -8.44 -8.14
CA LYS A 112 -1.28 -8.16 -6.89
C LYS A 112 -2.12 -9.35 -6.42
N LEU A 113 -2.57 -10.22 -7.32
CA LEU A 113 -3.40 -11.38 -6.99
C LEU A 113 -2.64 -12.58 -6.42
N ILE A 114 -1.31 -12.65 -6.60
CA ILE A 114 -0.49 -13.80 -6.18
C ILE A 114 -0.71 -14.14 -4.70
N VAL A 115 -0.50 -13.14 -3.83
CA VAL A 115 -0.58 -13.34 -2.37
C VAL A 115 -2.02 -13.59 -1.88
N PRO A 116 -3.04 -12.82 -2.31
CA PRO A 116 -4.43 -13.11 -1.99
C PRO A 116 -4.87 -14.53 -2.37
N VAL A 117 -4.49 -14.99 -3.57
CA VAL A 117 -4.80 -16.35 -4.04
C VAL A 117 -4.13 -17.39 -3.12
N VAL A 118 -2.84 -17.25 -2.83
CA VAL A 118 -2.13 -18.16 -1.91
C VAL A 118 -2.79 -18.20 -0.53
N LEU A 119 -3.12 -17.04 0.06
CA LEU A 119 -3.76 -16.96 1.37
C LEU A 119 -5.17 -17.55 1.38
N LEU A 120 -5.92 -17.38 0.29
CA LEU A 120 -7.24 -17.97 0.13
C LEU A 120 -7.17 -19.51 0.08
N PHE A 121 -6.20 -20.08 -0.64
CA PHE A 121 -6.05 -21.53 -0.78
C PHE A 121 -5.36 -22.22 0.39
N THR A 122 -4.59 -21.49 1.21
CA THR A 122 -3.84 -22.06 2.35
C THR A 122 -4.52 -21.80 3.70
N VAL A 123 -4.80 -20.54 4.01
CA VAL A 123 -5.25 -20.10 5.34
C VAL A 123 -6.77 -20.04 5.44
N VAL A 124 -7.43 -19.47 4.43
CA VAL A 124 -8.89 -19.35 4.41
C VAL A 124 -9.54 -20.66 4.00
N ALA A 125 -8.86 -21.47 3.17
CA ALA A 125 -9.37 -22.77 2.76
C ALA A 125 -9.64 -23.71 3.94
N GLN A 126 -8.84 -23.61 5.00
CA GLN A 126 -8.98 -24.46 6.18
C GLN A 126 -10.15 -24.05 7.10
N ARG A 127 -10.85 -22.94 6.79
CA ARG A 127 -11.95 -22.41 7.62
C ARG A 127 -13.30 -22.96 7.19
N ARG A 128 -14.11 -23.36 8.19
CA ARG A 128 -15.47 -23.92 8.01
C ARG A 128 -16.50 -22.92 7.47
N ARG A 129 -16.27 -21.62 7.61
CA ARG A 129 -17.14 -20.56 7.07
C ARG A 129 -16.28 -19.64 6.24
N ARG A 130 -16.55 -19.60 4.93
CA ARG A 130 -15.93 -18.68 3.99
C ARG A 130 -17.03 -17.79 3.45
N VAL A 131 -16.81 -16.49 3.48
CA VAL A 131 -17.70 -15.51 2.86
C VAL A 131 -16.93 -14.75 1.79
N PRO A 132 -17.57 -14.35 0.66
CA PRO A 132 -16.88 -13.60 -0.40
C PRO A 132 -16.19 -12.32 0.10
N SER A 133 -16.71 -11.72 1.18
CA SER A 133 -16.11 -10.55 1.85
C SER A 133 -14.70 -10.81 2.42
N ASP A 134 -14.35 -12.06 2.75
CA ASP A 134 -13.02 -12.43 3.25
C ASP A 134 -11.96 -12.30 2.16
N GLY A 135 -12.27 -12.78 0.94
CA GLY A 135 -11.38 -12.62 -0.21
C GLY A 135 -11.24 -11.17 -0.62
N LEU A 136 -12.34 -10.40 -0.56
CA LEU A 136 -12.32 -8.97 -0.85
C LEU A 136 -11.36 -8.20 0.08
N ILE A 137 -11.46 -8.41 1.40
CA ILE A 137 -10.60 -7.67 2.35
C ILE A 137 -9.13 -8.09 2.27
N ILE A 138 -8.84 -9.37 1.98
CA ILE A 138 -7.49 -9.86 1.74
C ILE A 138 -6.89 -9.22 0.48
N GLY A 139 -7.67 -9.16 -0.61
CA GLY A 139 -7.29 -8.49 -1.85
C GLY A 139 -7.03 -7.00 -1.66
N ILE A 140 -7.93 -6.30 -0.95
CA ILE A 140 -7.73 -4.89 -0.57
C ILE A 140 -6.43 -4.73 0.21
N ALA A 141 -6.17 -5.58 1.20
CA ALA A 141 -4.93 -5.51 1.98
C ALA A 141 -3.68 -5.64 1.10
N ALA A 142 -3.64 -6.62 0.20
CA ALA A 142 -2.52 -6.80 -0.74
C ALA A 142 -2.35 -5.59 -1.67
N GLY A 143 -3.45 -5.10 -2.27
CA GLY A 143 -3.42 -3.94 -3.16
C GLY A 143 -2.97 -2.66 -2.46
N MET A 144 -3.42 -2.42 -1.22
CA MET A 144 -2.96 -1.29 -0.40
C MET A 144 -1.48 -1.41 -0.04
N GLY A 145 -0.99 -2.62 0.25
CA GLY A 145 0.43 -2.87 0.48
C GLY A 145 1.29 -2.62 -0.76
N PHE A 146 0.81 -3.04 -1.93
CA PHE A 146 1.44 -2.76 -3.22
C PHE A 146 1.51 -1.25 -3.47
N ALA A 147 0.37 -0.56 -3.39
CA ALA A 147 0.30 0.88 -3.64
C ALA A 147 1.24 1.66 -2.71
N ALA A 148 1.34 1.27 -1.43
CA ALA A 148 2.28 1.89 -0.51
C ALA A 148 3.74 1.73 -0.96
N LEU A 149 4.19 0.50 -1.27
CA LEU A 149 5.58 0.26 -1.67
C LEU A 149 5.93 0.87 -3.03
N GLU A 150 5.01 0.84 -3.98
CA GLU A 150 5.15 1.50 -5.27
C GLU A 150 5.30 3.02 -5.10
N THR A 151 4.42 3.63 -4.31
CA THR A 151 4.50 5.08 -4.00
C THR A 151 5.81 5.43 -3.30
N MET A 152 6.31 4.58 -2.40
CA MET A 152 7.64 4.76 -1.79
C MET A 152 8.76 4.75 -2.85
N GLY A 153 8.68 3.84 -3.82
CA GLY A 153 9.62 3.75 -4.94
C GLY A 153 9.61 5.01 -5.81
N TYR A 154 8.43 5.50 -6.18
CA TYR A 154 8.30 6.75 -6.94
C TYR A 154 8.82 7.96 -6.17
N ALA A 155 8.47 8.08 -4.88
CA ALA A 155 8.95 9.16 -4.02
C ALA A 155 10.49 9.15 -3.89
N PHE A 156 11.09 7.96 -3.78
CA PHE A 156 12.55 7.81 -3.77
C PHE A 156 13.18 8.18 -5.12
N SER A 157 12.58 7.77 -6.24
CA SER A 157 13.02 8.15 -7.59
C SER A 157 12.93 9.68 -7.82
N ALA A 158 11.87 10.31 -7.32
CA ALA A 158 11.70 11.77 -7.35
C ALA A 158 12.78 12.48 -6.53
N LEU A 159 13.15 11.96 -5.36
CA LEU A 159 14.25 12.50 -4.55
C LEU A 159 15.58 12.46 -5.32
N LEU A 160 15.89 11.34 -5.96
CA LEU A 160 17.14 11.17 -6.72
C LEU A 160 17.18 12.05 -7.96
N SER A 161 16.12 12.05 -8.77
CA SER A 161 16.05 12.81 -10.02
C SER A 161 16.04 14.33 -9.80
N SER A 162 15.50 14.78 -8.66
CA SER A 162 15.47 16.20 -8.27
C SER A 162 16.70 16.64 -7.46
N GLN A 163 17.72 15.80 -7.32
CA GLN A 163 18.94 16.08 -6.56
C GLN A 163 18.67 16.46 -5.08
N GLY A 164 17.71 15.79 -4.45
CA GLY A 164 17.38 15.97 -3.03
C GLY A 164 16.29 17.00 -2.74
N ASN A 165 15.50 17.42 -3.73
CA ASN A 165 14.40 18.37 -3.52
C ASN A 165 13.23 17.69 -2.81
N ILE A 166 12.99 18.08 -1.55
CA ILE A 166 11.90 17.54 -0.73
C ILE A 166 10.52 17.89 -1.31
N GLY A 167 10.35 19.05 -1.94
CA GLY A 167 9.09 19.44 -2.56
C GLY A 167 8.66 18.51 -3.71
N ALA A 168 9.62 17.96 -4.45
CA ALA A 168 9.34 16.96 -5.48
C ALA A 168 8.84 15.64 -4.86
N VAL A 169 9.42 15.24 -3.73
CA VAL A 169 8.98 14.06 -2.96
C VAL A 169 7.57 14.26 -2.42
N GLU A 170 7.27 15.42 -1.84
CA GLU A 170 5.94 15.76 -1.33
C GLU A 170 4.88 15.70 -2.43
N GLN A 171 5.21 16.22 -3.62
CA GLN A 171 4.31 16.19 -4.77
C GLN A 171 3.96 14.75 -5.15
N THR A 172 4.94 13.84 -5.22
CA THR A 172 4.71 12.42 -5.53
C THR A 172 3.93 11.67 -4.44
N LEU A 173 4.02 12.10 -3.17
CA LEU A 173 3.32 11.42 -2.08
C LEU A 173 1.82 11.78 -1.99
N PHE A 174 1.39 12.91 -2.56
CA PHE A 174 0.02 13.43 -2.40
C PHE A 174 -0.70 13.79 -3.70
N ILE A 175 -0.07 13.59 -4.86
CA ILE A 175 -0.66 13.77 -6.20
C ILE A 175 -0.52 12.45 -6.94
#